data_AF-A0A1I3Y0V0-F1
#
_entry.id   AF-A0A1I3Y0V0-F1
#
_cell.length_a   1.000
_cell.length_b   1.000
_cell.length_c   1.000
_cell.angle_alpha   90.00
_cell.angle_beta   90.00
_cell.angle_gamma   90.00
#
_symmetry.space_group_name_H-M   'P 1'
#
loop_
_entity.id
_entity.type
_entity.pdbx_description
1 polymer ?
#
loop_
_entity_poly.entity_id
_entity_poly.type
_entity_poly.pdbx_seq_one_letter_code
_entity_poly.pdbx_strand_id
1 'polypeptide(L)'
;MKSASGLRRQIIKSLAAMTMGIIFLSVFGSYVFYAIAMAYMPGSISESWMPSQLEMIWIVCTIIAALAIALFVAIRLSRRILTPLNSVAYSLREVAQGKLNARARMDQHAMGETAQLVHDFNAMAERLQYMTREREFWNAAIAHELRTPVTIFFVVVYRVWQKVFSPLITIFLKDYFDRSKDSIT
;
A
#
# COMPACT_ATOMS: atom_id res chain seq x y z
N MET A 1 -12.22 7.28 -17.85
CA MET A 1 -11.95 6.80 -16.48
C MET A 1 -13.16 5.99 -16.01
N LYS A 2 -13.08 4.66 -15.93
CA LYS A 2 -14.21 3.82 -15.50
C LYS A 2 -14.38 4.00 -13.99
N SER A 3 -15.47 4.63 -13.57
CA SER A 3 -15.85 4.75 -12.16
C SER A 3 -15.93 3.34 -11.56
N ALA A 4 -15.00 3.03 -10.66
CA ALA A 4 -15.01 1.79 -9.89
C ALA A 4 -16.11 1.89 -8.83
N SER A 5 -17.37 1.77 -9.23
CA SER A 5 -18.54 1.80 -8.35
C SER A 5 -18.75 0.46 -7.61
N GLY A 6 -17.68 -0.30 -7.39
CA GLY A 6 -17.75 -1.72 -7.05
C GLY A 6 -17.98 -1.95 -5.57
N LEU A 7 -17.21 -1.28 -4.71
CA LEU A 7 -17.17 -1.62 -3.29
C LEU A 7 -18.46 -1.20 -2.59
N ARG A 8 -18.86 0.06 -2.73
CA ARG A 8 -20.12 0.57 -2.17
C ARG A 8 -21.31 -0.25 -2.66
N ARG A 9 -21.39 -0.52 -3.97
CA ARG A 9 -22.50 -1.30 -4.55
C ARG A 9 -22.49 -2.74 -4.07
N GLN A 10 -21.31 -3.33 -3.84
CA GLN A 10 -21.17 -4.69 -3.36
C GLN A 10 -21.50 -4.83 -1.87
N ILE A 11 -21.11 -3.86 -1.04
CA ILE A 11 -21.54 -3.76 0.37
C ILE A 11 -23.07 -3.70 0.39
N ILE A 12 -23.66 -2.77 -0.35
CA ILE A 12 -25.13 -2.64 -0.45
C ILE A 12 -25.78 -3.94 -0.94
N LYS A 13 -25.23 -4.60 -1.98
CA LYS A 13 -25.75 -5.88 -2.46
C LYS A 13 -25.65 -6.99 -1.43
N SER A 14 -24.54 -7.09 -0.69
CA SER A 14 -24.38 -8.11 0.35
C SER A 14 -25.30 -7.88 1.55
N LEU A 15 -25.47 -6.62 1.98
CA LEU A 15 -26.43 -6.27 3.02
C LEU A 15 -27.85 -6.53 2.55
N ALA A 16 -28.21 -6.13 1.33
CA ALA A 16 -29.55 -6.38 0.78
C ALA A 16 -29.83 -7.89 0.64
N ALA A 17 -28.86 -8.68 0.19
CA ALA A 17 -29.02 -10.14 0.11
C ALA A 17 -29.15 -10.77 1.51
N MET A 18 -28.39 -10.28 2.48
CA MET A 18 -28.48 -10.72 3.87
C MET A 18 -29.85 -10.39 4.48
N THR A 19 -30.34 -9.15 4.36
CA THR A 19 -31.64 -8.75 4.90
C THR A 19 -32.77 -9.51 4.21
N MET A 20 -32.71 -9.65 2.89
CA MET A 20 -33.66 -10.45 2.12
C MET A 20 -33.64 -11.93 2.55
N GLY A 21 -32.46 -12.50 2.81
CA GLY A 21 -32.31 -13.87 3.32
C GLY A 21 -32.87 -14.04 4.74
N ILE A 22 -32.65 -13.08 5.63
CA ILE A 22 -33.19 -13.11 7.00
C ILE A 22 -34.72 -12.98 6.98
N ILE A 23 -35.26 -12.06 6.17
CA ILE A 23 -36.70 -11.91 6.00
C ILE A 23 -37.30 -13.19 5.42
N PHE A 24 -36.68 -13.75 4.37
CA PHE A 24 -37.13 -15.01 3.77
C PHE A 24 -37.11 -16.15 4.79
N LEU A 25 -36.01 -16.33 5.52
CA LEU A 25 -35.89 -17.35 6.56
C LEU A 25 -36.95 -17.16 7.66
N SER A 26 -37.19 -15.93 8.09
CA SER A 26 -38.16 -15.60 9.13
C SER A 26 -39.60 -15.86 8.68
N VAL A 27 -39.98 -15.37 7.50
CA VAL A 27 -41.33 -15.53 6.95
C VAL A 27 -41.60 -16.98 6.54
N PHE A 28 -40.71 -17.57 5.76
CA PHE A 28 -40.83 -18.96 5.31
C PHE A 28 -40.78 -19.92 6.50
N GLY A 29 -39.86 -19.68 7.43
CA GLY A 29 -39.76 -20.45 8.64
C GLY A 29 -41.03 -20.39 9.49
N SER A 30 -41.57 -19.20 9.71
CA SER A 30 -42.84 -19.03 10.43
C SER A 30 -43.98 -19.78 9.74
N TYR A 31 -44.10 -19.70 8.41
CA TYR A 31 -45.14 -20.38 7.67
C TYR A 31 -45.01 -21.91 7.72
N VAL A 32 -43.80 -22.44 7.57
CA VAL A 32 -43.51 -23.88 7.71
C VAL A 32 -43.83 -24.36 9.12
N PHE A 33 -43.46 -23.60 10.15
CA PHE A 33 -43.79 -23.92 11.53
C PHE A 33 -45.31 -23.99 11.76
N TYR A 34 -46.07 -22.98 11.30
CA TYR A 34 -47.52 -22.98 11.42
C TYR A 34 -48.18 -24.13 10.65
N ALA A 35 -47.68 -24.47 9.46
CA ALA A 35 -48.19 -25.59 8.66
C ALA A 35 -47.96 -26.94 9.37
N ILE A 36 -46.77 -27.15 9.95
CA ILE A 36 -46.44 -28.36 10.71
C ILE A 36 -47.25 -28.41 12.01
N ALA A 37 -47.34 -27.31 12.75
CA ALA A 37 -48.09 -27.23 14.00
C ALA A 37 -49.57 -27.59 13.78
N MET A 38 -50.20 -27.07 12.72
CA MET A 38 -51.58 -27.43 12.34
C MET A 38 -51.75 -28.90 11.96
N ALA A 39 -50.78 -29.48 11.25
CA ALA A 39 -50.89 -30.85 10.74
C ALA A 39 -50.71 -31.93 11.81
N TYR A 40 -49.81 -31.72 12.77
CA TYR A 40 -49.46 -32.75 13.77
C TYR A 40 -50.15 -32.58 15.11
N MET A 41 -50.53 -31.35 15.51
CA MET A 41 -51.21 -31.09 16.79
C MET A 41 -52.39 -30.12 16.60
N PRO A 42 -53.50 -30.56 15.97
CA PRO A 42 -54.71 -29.75 15.88
C PRO A 42 -55.21 -29.44 17.31
N GLY A 43 -55.08 -28.17 17.72
CA GLY A 43 -55.45 -27.67 19.06
C GLY A 43 -54.30 -27.18 19.95
N SER A 44 -53.03 -27.29 19.52
CA SER A 44 -51.89 -26.70 20.24
C SER A 44 -51.66 -25.21 19.94
N ILE A 45 -52.39 -24.65 18.97
CA ILE A 45 -52.38 -23.21 18.69
C ILE A 45 -53.22 -22.55 19.78
N SER A 46 -52.53 -22.10 20.82
CA SER A 46 -53.10 -21.32 21.91
C SER A 46 -53.69 -20.02 21.34
N GLU A 47 -55.01 -19.82 21.45
CA GLU A 47 -55.62 -18.49 21.26
C GLU A 47 -55.24 -17.49 22.37
N SER A 48 -54.46 -17.94 23.36
CA SER A 48 -53.94 -17.09 24.43
C SER A 48 -52.65 -16.38 24.00
N TRP A 49 -52.43 -15.19 24.56
CA TRP A 49 -51.26 -14.33 24.29
C TRP A 49 -49.92 -14.94 24.75
N MET A 50 -49.93 -16.09 25.42
CA MET A 50 -48.73 -16.74 25.95
C MET A 50 -48.19 -17.76 24.93
N PRO A 51 -46.94 -17.60 24.45
CA PRO A 51 -46.34 -18.51 23.50
C PRO A 51 -46.23 -19.92 24.08
N SER A 52 -46.55 -20.93 23.29
CA SER A 52 -46.31 -22.32 23.68
C SER A 52 -44.80 -22.60 23.78
N GLN A 53 -44.41 -23.64 24.53
CA GLN A 53 -43.00 -24.06 24.62
C GLN A 53 -42.37 -24.33 23.24
N LEU A 54 -43.15 -24.83 22.28
CA LEU A 54 -42.70 -25.11 20.91
C LEU A 54 -42.47 -23.81 20.12
N GLU A 55 -43.36 -22.82 20.26
CA GLU A 55 -43.17 -21.49 19.66
C GLU A 55 -41.92 -20.81 20.21
N MET A 56 -41.66 -20.93 21.51
CA MET A 56 -40.46 -20.37 22.13
C MET A 56 -39.18 -21.01 21.57
N ILE A 57 -39.15 -22.34 21.43
CA ILE A 57 -38.01 -23.05 20.81
C ILE A 57 -37.81 -22.59 19.36
N TRP A 58 -38.90 -22.46 18.59
CA TRP A 58 -38.84 -22.00 17.20
C TRP A 58 -38.30 -20.57 17.07
N ILE A 59 -38.78 -19.64 17.91
CA ILE A 59 -38.30 -18.25 17.94
C ILE A 59 -36.81 -18.22 18.28
N VAL A 60 -36.37 -18.97 19.28
CA VAL A 60 -34.95 -19.04 19.65
C VAL A 60 -34.10 -19.59 18.50
N CYS A 61 -34.54 -20.68 17.85
CA CYS A 61 -33.83 -21.26 16.71
C CYS A 61 -33.72 -20.28 15.52
N THR A 62 -34.80 -19.57 15.18
CA THR A 62 -34.80 -18.59 14.08
C THR A 62 -33.91 -17.39 14.38
N ILE A 63 -33.89 -16.90 15.63
CA ILE A 63 -32.98 -15.82 16.07
C ILE A 63 -31.52 -16.28 15.94
N ILE A 64 -31.19 -17.46 16.43
CA ILE A 64 -29.82 -18.00 16.35
C ILE A 64 -29.39 -18.14 14.89
N ALA A 65 -30.26 -18.65 14.02
CA ALA A 65 -29.98 -18.78 12.60
C ALA A 65 -29.76 -17.41 11.92
N ALA A 66 -30.60 -16.41 12.23
CA ALA A 66 -30.44 -15.06 11.72
C ALA A 66 -29.13 -14.41 12.20
N LEU A 67 -28.78 -14.60 13.47
CA LEU A 67 -27.53 -14.10 14.05
C LEU A 67 -26.31 -14.75 13.40
N ALA A 68 -26.36 -16.06 13.16
CA ALA A 68 -25.29 -16.79 12.49
C ALA A 68 -25.05 -16.28 11.06
N ILE A 69 -26.12 -16.04 10.29
CA ILE A 69 -26.04 -15.45 8.95
C ILE A 69 -25.44 -14.03 9.02
N ALA A 70 -25.91 -13.21 9.96
CA ALA A 70 -25.40 -11.85 10.14
C ALA A 70 -23.90 -11.84 10.45
N LEU A 71 -23.47 -12.66 11.41
CA LEU A 71 -22.07 -12.77 11.81
C LEU A 71 -21.19 -13.27 10.65
N PHE A 72 -21.66 -14.28 9.91
CA PHE A 72 -20.97 -14.81 8.75
C PHE A 72 -20.73 -13.73 7.69
N VAL A 73 -21.77 -12.96 7.33
CA VAL A 73 -21.67 -11.88 6.34
C VAL A 73 -20.73 -10.78 6.85
N ALA A 74 -20.84 -10.38 8.12
CA ALA A 74 -20.00 -9.35 8.73
C ALA A 74 -18.51 -9.73 8.70
N ILE A 75 -18.16 -10.94 9.13
CA ILE A 75 -16.78 -11.44 9.09
C ILE A 75 -16.26 -11.48 7.64
N ARG A 76 -17.10 -11.95 6.70
CA ARG A 76 -16.73 -12.06 5.28
C ARG A 76 -16.48 -10.69 4.64
N LEU A 77 -17.27 -9.67 5.00
CA LEU A 77 -17.06 -8.29 4.53
C LEU A 77 -15.80 -7.68 5.16
N SER A 78 -15.63 -7.85 6.47
CA SER A 78 -14.46 -7.33 7.20
C SER A 78 -13.15 -7.84 6.59
N ARG A 79 -13.03 -9.17 6.39
CA ARG A 79 -11.84 -9.76 5.77
C ARG A 79 -11.59 -9.26 4.35
N ARG A 80 -12.62 -8.99 3.56
CA ARG A 80 -12.47 -8.50 2.18
C ARG A 80 -11.98 -7.06 2.09
N ILE A 81 -12.31 -6.21 3.07
CA ILE A 81 -12.02 -4.78 3.04
C ILE A 81 -10.77 -4.47 3.88
N LEU A 82 -10.71 -4.92 5.12
CA LEU A 82 -9.66 -4.54 6.07
C LEU A 82 -8.32 -5.20 5.73
N THR A 83 -8.32 -6.45 5.24
CA THR A 83 -7.08 -7.18 4.90
C THR A 83 -6.24 -6.46 3.85
N PRO A 84 -6.77 -6.13 2.65
CA PRO A 84 -5.98 -5.40 1.65
C PRO A 84 -5.61 -3.98 2.11
N LEU A 85 -6.47 -3.30 2.87
CA LEU A 85 -6.17 -1.96 3.40
C LEU A 85 -5.00 -1.99 4.39
N ASN A 86 -4.98 -2.96 5.30
CA ASN A 86 -3.88 -3.17 6.23
C ASN A 86 -2.59 -3.56 5.50
N SER A 87 -2.68 -4.36 4.43
CA SER A 87 -1.51 -4.70 3.63
C SER A 87 -0.92 -3.46 2.95
N VAL A 88 -1.74 -2.57 2.39
CA VAL A 88 -1.28 -1.31 1.80
C VAL A 88 -0.66 -0.43 2.86
N ALA A 89 -1.31 -0.26 4.01
CA ALA A 89 -0.80 0.57 5.11
C ALA A 89 0.56 0.07 5.64
N TYR A 90 0.72 -1.24 5.76
CA TYR A 90 1.99 -1.85 6.15
C TYR A 90 3.09 -1.61 5.11
N SER A 91 2.81 -1.91 3.83
CA SER A 91 3.79 -1.72 2.77
C SER A 91 4.15 -0.25 2.54
N LEU A 92 3.21 0.68 2.75
CA LEU A 92 3.46 2.12 2.71
C LEU A 92 4.46 2.54 3.78
N ARG A 93 4.35 2.02 5.01
CA ARG A 93 5.33 2.30 6.09
C ARG A 93 6.72 1.78 5.74
N GLU A 94 6.83 0.60 5.14
CA GLU A 94 8.11 0.06 4.69
C GLU A 94 8.73 0.92 3.58
N VAL A 95 7.92 1.36 2.60
CA VAL A 95 8.38 2.30 1.55
C VAL A 95 8.84 3.62 2.16
N ALA A 96 8.12 4.15 3.15
CA ALA A 96 8.49 5.39 3.86
C ALA A 96 9.81 5.26 4.65
N GLN A 97 10.19 4.04 5.06
CA GLN A 97 11.49 3.75 5.66
C GLN A 97 12.61 3.53 4.63
N GLY A 98 12.34 3.75 3.33
CA GLY A 98 13.31 3.59 2.25
C GLY A 98 13.37 2.18 1.65
N LYS A 99 12.54 1.23 2.10
CA LYS A 99 12.48 -0.12 1.54
C LYS A 99 11.59 -0.15 0.29
N LEU A 100 12.12 0.34 -0.82
CA LEU A 100 11.37 0.53 -2.08
C LEU A 100 10.95 -0.77 -2.77
N ASN A 101 11.44 -1.93 -2.31
CA ASN A 101 11.00 -3.25 -2.78
C ASN A 101 9.70 -3.71 -2.12
N ALA A 102 9.21 -3.04 -1.09
CA ALA A 102 7.96 -3.41 -0.43
C ALA A 102 6.78 -3.26 -1.40
N ARG A 103 5.91 -4.27 -1.42
CA ARG A 103 4.69 -4.31 -2.24
C ARG A 103 3.52 -4.72 -1.37
N ALA A 104 2.35 -4.18 -1.67
CA ALA A 104 1.12 -4.60 -1.00
C ALA A 104 0.65 -5.93 -1.61
N ARG A 105 0.28 -6.88 -0.75
CA ARG A 105 -0.24 -8.18 -1.19
C ARG A 105 -1.68 -8.02 -1.63
N MET A 106 -1.97 -8.48 -2.84
CA MET A 106 -3.34 -8.58 -3.32
C MET A 106 -3.91 -9.92 -2.87
N ASP A 107 -4.83 -9.88 -1.91
CA ASP A 107 -5.60 -11.07 -1.54
C ASP A 107 -6.55 -11.42 -2.71
N GLN A 108 -6.73 -12.71 -3.00
CA GLN A 108 -7.70 -13.21 -3.98
C GLN A 108 -9.14 -12.75 -3.67
N HIS A 109 -9.39 -12.39 -2.42
CA HIS A 109 -10.68 -11.90 -1.95
C HIS A 109 -10.85 -10.37 -2.04
N ALA A 110 -9.78 -9.63 -2.33
CA ALA A 110 -9.84 -8.18 -2.55
C ALA A 110 -10.57 -7.90 -3.86
N MET A 111 -11.57 -7.01 -3.84
CA MET A 111 -12.40 -6.74 -5.02
C MET A 111 -12.72 -5.27 -5.18
N GLY A 112 -12.89 -4.85 -6.43
CA GLY A 112 -13.29 -3.49 -6.79
C GLY A 112 -12.27 -2.45 -6.37
N GLU A 113 -12.71 -1.47 -5.58
CA GLU A 113 -11.94 -0.29 -5.18
C GLU A 113 -10.72 -0.63 -4.34
N THR A 114 -10.80 -1.63 -3.45
CA THR A 114 -9.66 -1.97 -2.59
C THR A 114 -8.58 -2.73 -3.35
N ALA A 115 -8.96 -3.53 -4.35
CA ALA A 115 -8.01 -4.15 -5.27
C ALA A 115 -7.34 -3.10 -6.18
N GLN A 116 -8.12 -2.12 -6.64
CA GLN A 116 -7.58 -1.00 -7.41
C GLN A 116 -6.61 -0.15 -6.58
N LEU A 117 -6.92 0.11 -5.31
CA LEU A 117 -6.02 0.81 -4.40
C LEU A 117 -4.68 0.07 -4.22
N VAL A 118 -4.71 -1.26 -4.07
CA VAL A 118 -3.49 -2.09 -4.02
C VAL A 118 -2.68 -1.95 -5.31
N HIS A 119 -3.35 -1.96 -6.46
CA HIS A 119 -2.70 -1.81 -7.76
C HIS A 119 -2.06 -0.42 -7.92
N ASP A 120 -2.81 0.64 -7.62
CA ASP A 120 -2.34 2.02 -7.71
C ASP A 120 -1.17 2.27 -6.75
N PHE A 121 -1.22 1.71 -5.54
CA PHE A 121 -0.10 1.74 -4.59
C PHE A 121 1.14 1.03 -5.15
N ASN A 122 0.98 -0.18 -5.70
CA ASN A 122 2.11 -0.93 -6.24
C ASN A 122 2.74 -0.23 -7.45
N ALA A 123 1.93 0.38 -8.32
CA ALA A 123 2.41 1.18 -9.45
C ALA A 123 3.16 2.44 -8.98
N MET A 124 2.67 3.10 -7.92
CA MET A 124 3.40 4.21 -7.28
C MET A 124 4.75 3.75 -6.72
N ALA A 125 4.79 2.63 -6.00
CA ALA A 125 6.02 2.09 -5.44
C ALA A 125 7.04 1.72 -6.53
N GLU A 126 6.58 1.18 -7.65
CA GLU A 126 7.42 0.86 -8.81
C GLU A 126 8.02 2.11 -9.45
N ARG A 127 7.22 3.15 -9.68
CA ARG A 127 7.71 4.44 -10.20
C ARG A 127 8.74 5.06 -9.27
N LEU A 128 8.50 5.01 -7.96
CA LEU A 128 9.42 5.56 -6.98
C LEU A 128 10.75 4.79 -6.95
N GLN A 129 10.70 3.46 -7.07
CA GLN A 129 11.89 2.63 -7.22
C GLN A 129 12.68 2.96 -8.50
N TYR A 130 11.97 3.16 -9.62
CA TYR A 130 12.60 3.54 -10.89
C TYR A 130 13.32 4.89 -10.78
N MET A 131 12.63 5.92 -10.26
CA MET A 131 13.21 7.25 -10.08
C MET A 131 14.45 7.26 -9.17
N THR A 132 14.44 6.46 -8.10
CA THR A 132 15.60 6.35 -7.20
C THR A 132 16.79 5.71 -7.91
N ARG A 133 16.58 4.62 -8.66
CA ARG A 133 17.65 3.98 -9.45
C ARG A 133 18.21 4.91 -10.51
N GLU A 134 17.35 5.66 -11.18
CA GLU A 134 17.76 6.62 -12.19
C GLU A 134 18.60 7.74 -11.57
N ARG A 135 18.20 8.26 -10.40
CA ARG A 135 19.03 9.23 -9.65
C ARG A 135 20.39 8.67 -9.27
N GLU A 136 20.46 7.43 -8.79
CA GLU A 136 21.73 6.78 -8.44
C GLU A 136 22.63 6.62 -9.67
N PHE A 137 22.06 6.20 -10.81
CA PHE A 137 22.76 6.08 -12.08
C PHE A 137 23.30 7.43 -12.56
N TRP A 138 22.47 8.48 -12.55
CA TRP A 138 22.89 9.83 -12.95
C TRP A 138 23.93 10.41 -11.99
N ASN A 139 23.80 10.20 -10.68
CA ASN A 139 24.80 10.64 -9.71
C ASN A 139 26.17 9.99 -9.99
N ALA A 140 26.18 8.69 -10.29
CA ALA A 140 27.42 7.99 -10.66
C ALA A 140 27.96 8.49 -12.01
N ALA A 141 27.10 8.64 -13.01
CA ALA A 141 27.48 9.14 -14.33
C ALA A 141 28.05 10.56 -14.26
N ILE A 142 27.39 11.49 -13.55
CA ILE A 142 27.86 12.86 -13.35
C ILE A 142 29.21 12.85 -12.61
N ALA A 143 29.38 12.03 -11.57
CA ALA A 143 30.65 11.94 -10.86
C ALA A 143 31.80 11.44 -11.77
N HIS A 144 31.51 10.49 -12.67
CA HIS A 144 32.46 10.02 -13.67
C HIS A 144 32.77 11.09 -14.74
N GLU A 145 31.74 11.73 -15.27
CA GLU A 145 31.85 12.77 -16.29
C GLU A 145 32.52 14.04 -15.76
N LEU A 146 32.40 14.37 -14.46
CA LEU A 146 33.07 15.50 -13.84
C LEU A 146 34.53 15.20 -13.44
N ARG A 147 34.88 13.94 -13.14
CA ARG A 147 36.25 13.56 -12.78
C ARG A 147 37.23 13.92 -13.90
N THR A 148 36.89 13.59 -15.14
CA THR A 148 37.73 13.83 -16.31
C THR A 148 38.08 15.31 -16.54
N PRO A 149 37.11 16.25 -16.68
CA PRO A 149 37.39 17.66 -16.88
C PRO A 149 38.07 18.29 -15.67
N VAL A 150 37.75 17.88 -14.43
CA VAL A 150 38.43 18.39 -13.22
C VAL A 150 39.89 17.95 -13.20
N THR A 151 40.19 16.68 -13.54
CA THR A 151 41.57 16.22 -13.67
C THR A 151 42.31 16.98 -14.76
N ILE A 152 41.69 17.21 -15.92
CA ILE A 152 42.29 18.00 -16.99
C ILE A 152 42.58 19.43 -16.52
N PHE A 153 41.63 20.07 -15.83
CA PHE A 153 41.81 21.41 -15.28
C PHE A 153 43.01 21.47 -14.31
N PHE A 154 43.11 20.53 -13.37
CA PHE A 154 44.26 20.45 -12.46
C PHE A 154 45.58 20.20 -13.19
N VAL A 155 45.59 19.33 -14.21
CA VAL A 155 46.79 19.09 -15.04
C VAL A 155 47.20 20.36 -15.78
N VAL A 156 46.24 21.11 -16.34
CA VAL A 156 46.50 22.39 -17.03
C VAL A 156 47.07 23.41 -16.05
N VAL A 157 46.44 23.58 -14.89
CA VAL A 157 46.91 24.51 -13.84
C VAL A 157 48.33 24.14 -13.39
N TYR A 158 48.60 22.86 -13.11
CA TYR A 158 49.91 22.38 -12.73
C TYR A 158 50.96 22.62 -13.84
N ARG A 159 50.60 22.34 -15.09
CA ARG A 159 51.50 22.56 -16.25
C ARG A 159 51.82 24.04 -16.47
N VAL A 160 50.84 24.93 -16.30
CA VAL A 160 51.05 26.39 -16.37
C VAL A 160 51.96 26.84 -15.24
N TRP A 161 51.69 26.39 -14.01
CA TRP A 161 52.51 26.72 -12.85
C TRP A 161 53.97 26.27 -13.07
N GLN A 162 54.20 25.05 -13.53
CA GLN A 162 55.53 24.55 -13.84
C GLN A 162 56.23 25.39 -14.92
N LYS A 163 55.55 25.76 -16.01
CA LYS A 163 56.12 26.58 -17.08
C LYS A 163 56.44 28.01 -16.66
N VAL A 164 55.66 28.60 -15.77
CA VAL A 164 55.82 30.00 -15.37
C VAL A 164 56.77 30.13 -14.18
N PHE A 165 56.50 29.41 -13.08
CA PHE A 165 57.26 29.56 -11.84
C PHE A 165 58.66 28.95 -11.90
N SER A 166 58.83 27.80 -12.56
CA SER A 166 60.12 27.10 -12.59
C SER A 166 61.24 27.94 -13.23
N PRO A 167 61.09 28.51 -14.45
CA PRO A 167 62.12 29.36 -15.02
C PRO A 167 62.22 30.72 -14.32
N LEU A 168 61.13 31.25 -13.76
CA LEU A 168 61.13 32.53 -13.06
C LEU A 168 61.98 32.49 -11.78
N ILE A 169 61.89 31.40 -11.01
CA ILE A 169 62.77 31.17 -9.85
C ILE A 169 64.24 31.03 -10.31
N THR A 170 64.52 30.33 -11.42
CA THR A 170 65.89 30.19 -11.93
C THR A 170 66.48 31.52 -12.36
N ILE A 171 65.72 32.35 -13.08
CA ILE A 171 66.15 33.69 -13.50
C ILE A 171 66.38 34.57 -12.27
N PHE A 172 65.45 34.56 -11.30
CA PHE A 172 65.55 35.38 -10.09
C PHE A 172 66.72 34.97 -9.19
N LEU A 173 66.95 33.67 -9.00
CA LEU A 173 68.11 33.17 -8.26
C LEU A 173 69.42 33.48 -8.97
N LYS A 174 69.45 33.40 -10.31
CA LYS A 174 70.63 33.79 -11.10
C LYS A 174 70.93 35.28 -10.94
N ASP A 175 69.93 36.14 -11.05
CA ASP A 175 70.06 37.60 -10.91
C ASP A 175 70.43 38.02 -9.48
N TYR A 176 69.91 37.31 -8.47
CA TYR A 176 70.28 37.49 -7.06
C TYR A 176 71.76 37.11 -6.79
N PHE A 177 72.22 35.98 -7.34
CA PHE A 177 73.61 35.54 -7.19
C PHE A 177 74.59 36.42 -7.98
N ASP A 178 74.21 36.93 -9.16
CA ASP A 178 75.05 37.87 -9.92
C ASP A 178 75.23 39.19 -9.16
N ARG A 179 74.13 39.80 -8.67
CA ARG A 179 74.22 41.02 -7.84
C ARG A 179 74.97 40.81 -6.52
N SER A 180 74.85 39.63 -5.93
CA SER A 180 75.60 39.28 -4.72
C SER A 180 77.12 39.23 -5.00
N LYS A 181 77.54 38.75 -6.17
CA LYS A 181 78.95 38.72 -6.56
C LYS A 181 79.52 40.12 -6.79
N ASP A 182 78.74 41.01 -7.41
CA ASP A 182 79.14 42.39 -7.67
C ASP A 182 79.28 43.25 -6.39
N SER A 183 78.69 42.80 -5.27
CA SER A 183 78.76 43.51 -3.97
C SER A 183 79.96 43.16 -3.09
N ILE A 184 80.78 42.16 -3.47
CA ILE A 184 81.93 41.66 -2.68
C ILE A 184 83.28 42.01 -3.33
N THR A 185 83.30 42.57 -4.53
CA THR A 185 84.49 43.15 -5.20
C THR A 185 84.46 44.67 -5.15
#